data_AF-A0A927JMS2-F1
#
_entry.id   AF-A0A927JMS2-F1
#
_cell.length_a   1.000
_cell.length_b   1.000
_cell.length_c   1.000
_cell.angle_alpha   90.00
_cell.angle_beta   90.00
_cell.angle_gamma   90.00
#
_symmetry.space_group_name_H-M   'P 1'
#
loop_
_entity.id
_entity.type
_entity.pdbx_description
1 polymer ?
#
loop_
_entity_poly.entity_id
_entity_poly.type
_entity_poly.pdbx_seq_one_letter_code
_entity_poly.pdbx_strand_id
1 'polypeptide(L)' 'MGKPLSMDLRERVVGAISGGMSRRAAAARFGVSAASAVRWAALQRDQGKPAAKP' A
#
# COMPACT_ATOMS: atom_id res chain seq x y z
N MET A 1 -16.25 9.09 -12.67
CA MET A 1 -16.41 7.62 -12.77
C MET A 1 -15.12 7.03 -13.32
N GLY A 2 -14.40 6.29 -12.49
CA GLY A 2 -13.06 5.73 -12.79
C GLY A 2 -12.05 6.12 -11.71
N LYS A 3 -11.67 5.18 -10.83
CA LYS A 3 -10.52 5.41 -9.95
C LYS A 3 -9.30 5.65 -10.83
N PRO A 4 -8.43 6.62 -10.53
CA PRO A 4 -7.17 6.79 -11.25
C PRO A 4 -6.41 5.46 -11.23
N LEU A 5 -5.82 5.06 -12.35
CA LEU A 5 -5.04 3.82 -12.47
C LEU A 5 -3.97 3.70 -11.35
N SER A 6 -3.45 4.83 -10.86
CA SER A 6 -2.48 4.87 -9.76
C SER A 6 -3.07 4.53 -8.39
N MET A 7 -4.36 4.80 -8.14
CA MET A 7 -5.02 4.43 -6.87
C MET A 7 -5.30 2.93 -6.83
N ASP A 8 -5.75 2.36 -7.94
CA ASP A 8 -5.94 0.92 -8.08
C ASP A 8 -4.60 0.15 -7.94
N LEU A 9 -3.50 0.68 -8.51
CA LEU A 9 -2.17 0.11 -8.31
C LEU A 9 -1.74 0.12 -6.83
N ARG A 10 -1.99 1.23 -6.12
CA ARG A 10 -1.70 1.34 -4.69
C ARG A 10 -2.51 0.33 -3.88
N GLU A 11 -3.80 0.23 -4.13
CA GLU A 11 -4.70 -0.71 -3.45
C GLU A 11 -4.24 -2.15 -3.66
N ARG A 12 -3.86 -2.53 -4.88
CA ARG A 12 -3.32 -3.87 -5.18
C ARG A 12 -1.99 -4.17 -4.48
N VAL A 13 -1.06 -3.21 -4.46
CA VAL A 13 0.23 -3.35 -3.77
C VAL A 13 0.02 -3.51 -2.26
N VAL A 14 -0.82 -2.66 -1.67
CA VAL A 14 -1.12 -2.71 -0.24
C VAL A 14 -1.88 -3.99 0.11
N GLY A 15 -2.84 -4.42 -0.70
CA GLY A 15 -3.57 -5.68 -0.51
C GLY A 15 -2.66 -6.90 -0.50
N ALA A 16 -1.67 -6.96 -1.41
CA ALA A 16 -0.68 -8.03 -1.41
C ALA A 16 0.19 -8.01 -0.13
N ILE A 17 0.58 -6.82 0.34
CA ILE A 17 1.36 -6.66 1.58
C ILE A 17 0.54 -7.10 2.80
N SER A 18 -0.72 -6.69 2.89
CA SER A 18 -1.65 -7.11 3.95
C SER A 18 -1.92 -8.62 3.91
N GLY A 19 -1.87 -9.23 2.73
CA GLY A 19 -1.92 -10.69 2.55
C GLY A 19 -0.64 -11.45 2.93
N GLY A 20 0.36 -10.78 3.50
CA GLY A 20 1.60 -11.41 4.00
C GLY A 20 2.81 -11.24 3.08
N MET A 21 2.67 -10.58 1.93
CA MET A 21 3.82 -10.31 1.05
C MET A 21 4.74 -9.26 1.66
N SER A 22 6.06 -9.45 1.54
CA SER A 22 7.00 -8.40 1.93
C SER A 22 6.84 -7.16 1.04
N ARG A 23 7.09 -5.97 1.59
CA ARG A 23 7.02 -4.68 0.86
C ARG A 23 7.89 -4.67 -0.41
N ARG A 24 9.05 -5.33 -0.36
CA ARG A 24 9.98 -5.46 -1.49
C ARG A 24 9.45 -6.43 -2.55
N ALA A 25 8.89 -7.57 -2.14
CA ALA A 25 8.29 -8.53 -3.09
C ALA A 25 7.05 -7.95 -3.79
N ALA A 26 6.20 -7.21 -3.06
CA ALA A 26 5.07 -6.51 -3.64
C ALA A 26 5.54 -5.44 -4.65
N ALA A 27 6.58 -4.68 -4.31
CA ALA A 27 7.15 -3.68 -5.21
C ALA A 27 7.62 -4.30 -6.54
N ALA A 28 8.35 -5.42 -6.48
CA ALA A 28 8.82 -6.13 -7.66
C ALA A 28 7.67 -6.71 -8.49
N ARG A 29 6.64 -7.30 -7.85
CA ARG A 29 5.48 -7.89 -8.52
C ARG A 29 4.67 -6.87 -9.32
N PHE A 30 4.55 -5.64 -8.81
CA PHE A 30 3.72 -4.59 -9.40
C PHE A 30 4.54 -3.53 -10.17
N GLY A 31 5.85 -3.72 -10.31
CA GLY A 31 6.72 -2.80 -11.06
C GLY A 31 6.85 -1.41 -10.44
N VAL A 32 6.74 -1.30 -9.12
CA VAL A 32 6.89 -0.02 -8.39
C VAL A 32 8.18 0.00 -7.60
N SER A 33 8.68 1.20 -7.25
CA SER A 33 9.85 1.31 -6.40
C SER A 33 9.55 0.82 -4.98
N ALA A 34 10.52 0.18 -4.34
CA ALA A 34 10.41 -0.28 -2.95
C ALA A 34 10.04 0.86 -1.99
N ALA A 35 10.59 2.07 -2.22
CA ALA A 35 10.25 3.26 -1.46
C ALA A 35 8.76 3.63 -1.56
N SER A 36 8.14 3.47 -2.73
CA SER A 36 6.70 3.73 -2.92
C SER A 36 5.85 2.70 -2.20
N ALA A 37 6.18 1.41 -2.32
CA ALA A 37 5.48 0.34 -1.60
C ALA A 37 5.57 0.51 -0.07
N VAL A 38 6.73 0.94 0.45
CA VAL A 38 6.90 1.27 1.87
C VAL A 38 6.01 2.44 2.29
N ARG A 39 6.01 3.55 1.53
CA ARG A 39 5.14 4.71 1.81
C ARG A 39 3.67 4.35 1.81
N TRP A 40 3.22 3.55 0.84
CA TRP A 40 1.82 3.14 0.76
C TRP A 40 1.42 2.21 1.90
N ALA A 41 2.28 1.26 2.29
CA ALA A 41 2.04 0.42 3.46
C ALA A 41 2.04 1.21 4.78
N ALA A 42 2.87 2.26 4.89
CA ALA A 42 2.86 3.17 6.03
C ALA A 42 1.57 4.00 6.07
N LEU A 43 1.17 4.59 4.94
CA LEU A 43 -0.09 5.33 4.81
C LEU A 43 -1.31 4.46 5.11
N GLN A 44 -1.32 3.19 4.70
CA GLN A 44 -2.42 2.27 5.03
C GLN A 44 -2.52 1.99 6.53
N ARG A 45 -1.37 1.88 7.23
CA ARG A 45 -1.35 1.71 8.68
C ARG A 45 -1.85 2.94 9.43
N ASP A 46 -1.52 4.14 8.93
CA ASP A 46 -1.98 5.39 9.53
C ASP A 46 -3.46 5.66 9.21
N GLN A 47 -3.89 5.44 7.96
CA GLN A 47 -5.30 5.60 7.55
C GLN A 47 -6.22 4.50 8.12
N GLY A 48 -5.67 3.33 8.45
CA GLY A 48 -6.37 2.28 9.20
C GLY A 48 -6.57 2.60 10.69
N LYS A 49 -6.13 3.76 11.16
CA LYS A 49 -6.39 4.27 12.52
C LYS A 49 -7.19 5.58 12.47
N PRO A 50 -8.50 5.57 12.76
CA PRO A 50 -9.12 6.63 13.51
C PRO A 50 -9.10 6.28 15.01
N ALA A 51 -8.29 7.03 15.75
CA ALA A 51 -8.29 7.20 17.22
C ALA A 51 -7.79 6.05 18.13
N ALA A 52 -6.71 6.35 18.85
CA ALA A 52 -6.66 6.50 20.32
C ALA A 52 -5.19 6.72 20.72
N LYS A 53 -4.75 7.62 21.61
CA LYS A 53 -5.23 8.62 22.59
C LYS A 53 -3.93 9.30 23.13
N PRO A 54 -3.87 10.37 23.95
CA PRO A 54 -4.89 11.30 24.45
C PRO A 54 -4.87 12.68 23.78
#